data_AF-A0A167MDP2-F1
#
_entry.id   AF-A0A167MDP2-F1
#
_cell.length_a   1.000
_cell.length_b   1.000
_cell.length_c   1.000
_cell.angle_alpha   90.00
_cell.angle_beta   90.00
_cell.angle_gamma   90.00
#
_symmetry.space_group_name_H-M   'P 1'
#
loop_
_entity.id
_entity.type
_entity.pdbx_description
1 polymer ?
#
loop_
_entity_poly.entity_id
_entity_poly.type
_entity_poly.pdbx_seq_one_letter_code
_entity_poly.pdbx_strand_id
1 'polypeptide(L)' 'ISHDTIQSCSTRFSFFQRKHHCRRCGSVICQRHSSNSLPLFHPHTFRNTGQWSRVCDMCFQD' A
#
# COMPACT_ATOMS: atom_id res chain seq x y z
N ILE A 1 -17.54 -10.09 12.12
CA ILE A 1 -17.51 -8.62 12.31
C ILE A 1 -16.58 -8.07 11.24
N SER A 2 -17.14 -7.24 10.37
CA SER A 2 -16.67 -6.80 9.05
C SER A 2 -15.32 -6.08 9.07
N HIS A 3 -14.28 -6.68 8.49
CA HIS A 3 -12.96 -6.05 8.31
C HIS A 3 -12.84 -5.39 6.92
N ASP A 4 -13.93 -4.77 6.45
CA ASP A 4 -14.05 -4.24 5.08
C ASP A 4 -14.20 -2.71 5.04
N THR A 5 -13.63 -2.03 6.03
CA THR A 5 -13.35 -0.59 5.95
C THR A 5 -11.85 -0.38 5.78
N ILE A 6 -11.27 -1.02 4.77
CA ILE A 6 -10.08 -0.47 4.14
C ILE A 6 -10.48 0.94 3.71
N GLN A 7 -9.89 1.97 4.32
CA GLN A 7 -10.12 3.36 3.93
C GLN A 7 -9.90 3.49 2.42
N SER A 8 -11.01 3.49 1.68
CA SER A 8 -11.00 3.59 0.24
C SER A 8 -10.53 4.99 -0.08
N CYS A 9 -9.43 5.09 -0.83
CA CYS A 9 -9.00 6.38 -1.34
C CYS A 9 -10.14 6.97 -2.18
N SER A 10 -10.73 8.09 -1.73
CA SER A 10 -11.85 8.77 -2.41
C SER A 10 -11.46 9.48 -3.70
N THR A 11 -10.20 9.36 -4.11
CA THR A 11 -9.69 9.97 -5.35
C THR A 11 -10.28 9.25 -6.55
N ARG A 12 -10.90 10.01 -7.46
CA ARG A 12 -11.31 9.48 -8.77
C ARG A 12 -10.08 9.20 -9.62
N PHE A 13 -9.89 7.94 -9.96
CA PHE A 13 -8.81 7.52 -10.84
C PHE A 13 -9.13 7.87 -12.30
N SER A 14 -8.11 8.26 -13.04
CA SER A 14 -8.19 8.63 -14.45
C SER A 14 -6.86 8.30 -15.12
N PHE A 15 -6.73 8.58 -16.42
CA PHE A 15 -5.45 8.38 -17.13
C PHE A 15 -4.30 9.17 -16.51
N PHE A 16 -4.58 10.36 -15.95
CA PHE A 16 -3.59 11.18 -15.25
C PHE A 16 -3.46 10.81 -13.77
N GLN A 17 -4.56 10.34 -13.16
CA GLN A 17 -4.59 9.92 -11.76
C GLN A 17 -4.53 8.39 -11.66
N ARG A 18 -3.30 7.86 -11.71
CA ARG A 18 -3.06 6.41 -11.72
C ARG A 18 -3.39 5.74 -10.38
N LYS A 19 -3.74 4.46 -10.47
CA LYS A 19 -3.96 3.56 -9.34
C LYS A 19 -2.62 3.02 -8.85
N HIS A 20 -2.43 3.01 -7.53
CA HIS A 20 -1.28 2.39 -6.88
C HIS A 20 -1.79 1.38 -5.85
N HIS A 21 -1.08 0.27 -5.66
CA HIS A 21 -1.44 -0.72 -4.65
C HIS A 21 -0.55 -0.59 -3.42
N CYS A 22 -1.10 -0.72 -2.21
CA CYS A 22 -0.29 -0.95 -1.02
C CYS A 22 0.25 -2.38 -1.06
N ARG A 23 1.57 -2.57 -0.93
CA ARG A 23 2.17 -3.91 -0.97
C ARG A 23 1.99 -4.70 0.34
N ARG A 24 1.58 -4.03 1.43
CA ARG A 24 1.28 -4.66 2.73
C ARG A 24 -0.16 -5.16 2.79
N CYS A 25 -1.15 -4.33 2.46
CA CYS A 25 -2.58 -4.64 2.60
C CYS A 25 -3.37 -4.81 1.29
N GLY A 26 -2.77 -4.51 0.14
CA GLY A 26 -3.41 -4.69 -1.18
C GLY A 26 -4.31 -3.54 -1.64
N SER A 27 -4.62 -2.56 -0.78
CA SER A 27 -5.55 -1.48 -1.08
C SER A 27 -5.13 -0.62 -2.27
N VAL A 28 -6.11 -0.21 -3.09
CA VAL A 28 -5.91 0.72 -4.21
C VAL A 28 -5.97 2.16 -3.70
N ILE A 29 -4.90 2.91 -3.95
CA ILE A 29 -4.65 4.24 -3.43
C ILE A 29 -4.13 5.15 -4.54
N CYS A 30 -4.29 6.47 -4.36
CA CYS A 30 -3.75 7.48 -5.26
C CYS A 30 -2.26 7.74 -4.97
N GLN A 31 -1.60 8.49 -5.86
CA GLN A 31 -0.19 8.84 -5.70
C GLN A 31 0.09 9.46 -4.32
N ARG A 32 -0.77 10.37 -3.85
CA ARG A 32 -0.62 11.08 -2.56
C ARG A 32 -0.58 10.14 -1.37
N HIS A 33 -1.52 9.22 -1.28
CA HIS A 33 -1.61 8.27 -0.16
C HIS A 33 -0.63 7.10 -0.27
N SER A 34 0.27 7.15 -1.25
CA SER A 34 1.22 6.10 -1.55
C SER A 34 2.66 6.62 -1.58
N SER A 35 2.89 7.78 -0.95
CA SER A 35 4.18 8.46 -0.84
C SER A 35 5.16 7.71 0.07
N ASN A 36 4.66 6.83 0.93
CA ASN A 36 5.42 6.12 1.93
C ASN A 36 5.85 4.71 1.47
N SER A 37 6.93 4.20 2.07
CA SER A 37 7.45 2.85 1.82
C SER A 37 7.93 2.22 3.13
N LEU A 38 7.80 0.89 3.23
CA LEU A 38 8.30 0.10 4.37
C LEU A 38 9.11 -1.10 3.88
N PRO A 39 10.06 -1.61 4.69
CA PRO A 39 10.73 -2.88 4.41
C PRO A 39 9.74 -4.03 4.66
N LEU A 40 9.29 -4.68 3.59
CA LEU A 40 8.39 -5.83 3.67
C LEU A 40 9.19 -7.14 3.57
N PHE A 41 8.93 -8.05 4.51
CA PHE A 41 9.53 -9.38 4.53
C PHE A 41 8.57 -10.36 3.87
N HIS A 42 8.93 -10.84 2.68
CA HIS A 42 8.13 -11.86 2.02
C HIS A 42 8.62 -13.24 2.51
N PRO A 43 7.73 -14.10 3.02
CA PRO A 43 8.11 -15.41 3.57
C PRO A 43 8.74 -16.34 2.53
N HIS A 44 8.54 -16.04 1.23
CA HIS A 44 9.07 -16.83 0.12
C HIS A 44 10.42 -16.34 -0.42
N THR A 45 10.94 -15.22 0.08
CA THR A 45 12.30 -14.78 -0.26
C THR A 45 13.26 -15.18 0.85
N PHE A 46 14.26 -16.00 0.52
CA PHE A 46 15.39 -16.35 1.39
C PHE A 46 16.29 -15.16 1.76
N ARG A 47 15.85 -13.93 1.50
CA ARG A 47 16.58 -12.72 1.86
C ARG A 47 16.13 -12.31 3.26
N ASN A 48 17.06 -12.34 4.21
CA ASN A 48 16.86 -11.80 5.55
C ASN A 48 16.80 -10.25 5.57
N THR A 49 16.73 -9.61 4.40
CA THR A 49 16.63 -8.17 4.22
C THR A 49 15.26 -7.85 3.62
N GLY A 50 14.46 -7.07 4.35
CA GLY A 50 13.13 -6.64 3.91
C GLY A 50 13.23 -5.79 2.63
N GLN A 51 12.35 -6.03 1.68
CA GLN A 51 12.29 -5.26 0.43
C GLN A 51 11.47 -3.99 0.65
N TRP A 52 12.12 -2.83 0.49
CA TRP A 52 11.43 -1.55 0.52
C TRP A 52 10.36 -1.49 -0.56
N SER A 53 9.12 -1.39 -0.13
CA SER A 53 7.95 -1.47 -0.98
C SER A 53 6.95 -0.38 -0.63
N ARG A 54 6.27 0.15 -1.65
CA ARG A 54 5.24 1.17 -1.50
C ARG A 54 4.09 0.69 -0.61
N VAL A 55 3.72 1.50 0.37
CA VAL A 55 2.58 1.24 1.28
C VAL A 55 1.62 2.42 1.30
N CYS A 56 0.40 2.21 1.78
CA CYS A 56 -0.51 3.31 2.10
C CYS A 56 -0.09 4.00 3.39
N ASP A 57 -0.57 5.23 3.59
CA ASP A 57 -0.32 6.00 4.82
C ASP A 57 -0.75 5.24 6.08
N MET A 58 -1.89 4.57 6.06
CA MET A 58 -2.35 3.72 7.18
C MET A 58 -1.31 2.65 7.54
N CYS A 59 -0.89 1.85 6.55
CA CYS A 59 0.11 0.82 6.77
C CYS A 59 1.49 1.36 7.14
N PHE A 60 1.77 2.64 6.89
CA PHE A 60 3.01 3.29 7.31
C PHE A 60 2.94 3.74 8.77
N GLN A 61 1.75 4.08 9.26
CA GLN A 61 1.50 4.51 10.64
C GLN A 61 1.23 3.35 11.61
N ASP A 62 0.88 2.16 11.09
CA ASP A 62 0.70 0.88 11.82
C ASP A 62 2.02 0.18 12.17
#